data_AF-M5C8G1-F1
#
_entry.id   AF-M5C8G1-F1
#
_cell.length_a   1.000
_cell.length_b   1.000
_cell.length_c   1.000
_cell.angle_alpha   90.00
_cell.angle_beta   90.00
_cell.angle_gamma   90.00
#
_symmetry.space_group_name_H-M   'P 1'
#
loop_
_entity.id
_entity.type
_entity.pdbx_description
1 polymer ?
#
loop_
_entity_poly.entity_id
_entity_poly.type
_entity_poly.pdbx_seq_one_letter_code
_entity_poly.pdbx_strand_id
1 'polypeptide(L)'
;MSDIDSKHAVEQHEHSSGQVNKHPDAEFGGTIARRALEKRLLRKLDLRMSILIFIYILNYIDRNNAAAARLRGFEKDLGLTRQQFPTLLSILYVGYILMQIPSNIFLNYIGKPSLYLPVCMLIWGMISVLTGITHNFIGALLTRFFLGFVEAAFFPGALFLLSKWYKRDELGLRTAILYCGNLSSNAFGSLLAAGILDGMQGKLGHAAWRWLFYIEGALTMGVAVLAIFILPDFPSTTSWLSPEEKRLAEVRMAEDVGGEVDKDSSEEGHLYGFFLAMRDWKVWWLAVALTGITIGLSFNAYFPKRAVALAFINAFSQLGNVAGSYVWPKSWEPTYRKSYVICIACFALAIAMALFLRQHLANLNK
;
A
#
# COMPACT_ATOMS: atom_id res chain seq x y z
N MET A 1 -31.98 -7.75 -62.29
CA MET A 1 -30.93 -7.20 -61.39
C MET A 1 -31.55 -6.46 -60.18
N SER A 2 -32.76 -6.84 -59.72
CA SER A 2 -33.44 -6.15 -58.59
C SER A 2 -34.00 -7.09 -57.52
N ASP A 3 -33.92 -8.42 -57.71
CA ASP A 3 -34.46 -9.42 -56.78
C ASP A 3 -33.39 -10.17 -55.97
N ILE A 4 -32.11 -9.91 -56.23
CA ILE A 4 -30.99 -10.51 -55.49
C ILE A 4 -30.59 -9.61 -54.31
N ASP A 5 -30.65 -8.29 -54.49
CA ASP A 5 -30.36 -7.32 -53.42
C ASP A 5 -31.46 -7.27 -52.34
N SER A 6 -32.71 -7.58 -52.69
CA SER A 6 -33.81 -7.62 -51.71
C SER A 6 -33.72 -8.86 -50.80
N LYS A 7 -33.22 -10.00 -51.31
CA LYS A 7 -33.03 -11.21 -50.50
C LYS A 7 -31.83 -11.09 -49.55
N HIS A 8 -30.73 -10.46 -49.98
CA HIS A 8 -29.60 -10.19 -49.08
C HIS A 8 -29.90 -9.11 -48.04
N ALA A 9 -30.75 -8.12 -48.35
CA ALA A 9 -31.21 -7.14 -47.37
C ALA A 9 -32.16 -7.76 -46.32
N VAL A 10 -32.97 -8.75 -46.70
CA VAL A 10 -33.86 -9.47 -45.77
C VAL A 10 -33.08 -10.48 -44.91
N GLU A 11 -32.10 -11.20 -45.46
CA GLU A 11 -31.21 -12.08 -44.69
C GLU A 11 -30.32 -11.32 -43.70
N GLN A 12 -29.84 -10.11 -44.06
CA GLN A 12 -29.11 -9.25 -43.13
C GLN A 12 -30.00 -8.64 -42.03
N HIS A 13 -31.30 -8.43 -42.30
CA HIS A 13 -32.25 -8.00 -41.27
C HIS A 13 -32.69 -9.15 -40.35
N GLU A 14 -32.76 -10.38 -40.83
CA GLU A 14 -33.05 -11.55 -39.99
C GLU A 14 -31.85 -11.96 -39.11
N HIS A 15 -30.61 -11.73 -39.55
CA HIS A 15 -29.43 -11.95 -38.70
C HIS A 15 -29.17 -10.84 -37.67
N SER A 16 -29.77 -9.66 -37.82
CA SER A 16 -29.67 -8.53 -36.87
C SER A 16 -30.75 -8.57 -35.77
N SER A 17 -31.84 -9.31 -35.97
CA SER A 17 -32.98 -9.36 -35.03
C SER A 17 -32.84 -10.41 -33.90
N GLY A 18 -31.66 -11.02 -33.75
CA GLY A 18 -31.35 -12.02 -32.71
C GLY A 18 -30.58 -11.52 -31.49
N GLN A 19 -30.10 -10.27 -31.45
CA GLN A 19 -29.52 -9.71 -30.23
C GLN A 19 -30.63 -9.17 -29.34
N VAL A 20 -31.28 -10.07 -28.61
CA VAL A 20 -32.00 -9.69 -27.39
C VAL A 20 -30.98 -8.94 -26.54
N ASN A 21 -31.20 -7.63 -26.39
CA ASN A 21 -30.55 -6.76 -25.41
C ASN A 21 -30.93 -7.30 -24.02
N LYS A 22 -30.37 -8.45 -23.63
CA LYS A 22 -30.45 -8.96 -22.27
C LYS A 22 -29.70 -7.95 -21.45
N HIS A 23 -30.44 -7.19 -20.64
CA HIS A 23 -29.86 -6.34 -19.61
C HIS A 23 -28.73 -7.15 -18.95
N PRO A 24 -27.50 -6.62 -18.78
CA PRO A 24 -26.35 -7.40 -18.26
C PRO A 24 -26.65 -8.06 -16.90
N ASP A 25 -27.66 -7.53 -16.20
CA ASP A 25 -28.16 -8.05 -14.92
C ASP A 25 -29.06 -9.29 -15.02
N ALA A 26 -29.55 -9.62 -16.22
CA ALA A 26 -30.41 -10.79 -16.45
C ALA A 26 -29.66 -12.10 -16.21
N GLU A 27 -28.34 -12.11 -16.41
CA GLU A 27 -27.44 -13.25 -16.11
C GLU A 27 -27.40 -13.57 -14.61
N PHE A 28 -27.68 -12.59 -13.74
CA PHE A 28 -27.57 -12.70 -12.28
C PHE A 28 -28.92 -12.66 -11.56
N GLY A 29 -30.02 -12.99 -12.25
CA GLY A 29 -31.36 -13.01 -11.66
C GLY A 29 -32.01 -11.62 -11.45
N GLY A 30 -31.52 -10.59 -12.18
CA GLY A 30 -32.02 -9.22 -12.12
C GLY A 30 -31.25 -8.31 -11.16
N THR A 31 -31.57 -7.01 -11.19
CA THR A 31 -30.83 -5.95 -10.46
C THR A 31 -30.73 -6.17 -8.96
N ILE A 32 -31.79 -6.69 -8.33
CA ILE A 32 -31.85 -6.90 -6.86
C ILE A 32 -31.00 -8.10 -6.46
N ALA A 33 -31.11 -9.22 -7.19
CA ALA A 33 -30.33 -10.43 -6.95
C ALA A 33 -28.84 -10.18 -7.19
N ARG A 34 -28.49 -9.48 -8.29
CA ARG A 34 -27.13 -9.01 -8.58
C ARG A 34 -26.56 -8.21 -7.40
N ARG A 35 -27.26 -7.18 -6.92
CA ARG A 35 -26.79 -6.38 -5.77
C ARG A 35 -26.56 -7.19 -4.49
N ALA A 36 -27.38 -8.21 -4.24
CA ALA A 36 -27.19 -9.10 -3.08
C ALA A 36 -25.94 -9.97 -3.24
N LEU A 37 -25.72 -10.53 -4.44
CA LEU A 37 -24.52 -11.30 -4.77
C LEU A 37 -23.26 -10.44 -4.69
N GLU A 38 -23.30 -9.22 -5.20
CA GLU A 38 -22.18 -8.26 -5.12
C GLU A 38 -21.79 -7.95 -3.68
N LYS A 39 -22.77 -7.70 -2.80
CA LYS A 39 -22.49 -7.47 -1.37
C LYS A 39 -21.85 -8.68 -0.70
N ARG A 40 -22.27 -9.90 -1.06
CA ARG A 40 -21.69 -11.14 -0.53
C ARG A 40 -20.26 -11.34 -1.02
N LEU A 41 -20.01 -11.11 -2.31
CA LEU A 41 -18.69 -11.16 -2.92
C LEU A 41 -17.74 -10.16 -2.26
N LEU A 42 -18.16 -8.89 -2.13
CA LEU A 42 -17.35 -7.84 -1.49
C LEU A 42 -17.00 -8.18 -0.04
N ARG A 43 -17.94 -8.71 0.76
CA ARG A 43 -17.63 -9.14 2.14
C ARG A 43 -16.59 -10.25 2.20
N LYS A 44 -16.67 -11.23 1.28
CA LYS A 44 -15.67 -12.31 1.19
C LYS A 44 -14.30 -11.77 0.81
N LEU A 45 -14.25 -10.85 -0.16
CA LEU A 45 -13.02 -10.18 -0.59
C LEU A 45 -12.44 -9.33 0.53
N ASP A 46 -13.23 -8.47 1.16
CA ASP A 46 -12.81 -7.58 2.24
C ASP A 46 -12.26 -8.40 3.44
N LEU A 47 -12.88 -9.53 3.77
CA LEU A 47 -12.38 -10.42 4.84
C LEU A 47 -11.00 -11.00 4.50
N ARG A 48 -10.80 -11.49 3.26
CA ARG A 48 -9.50 -12.03 2.84
C ARG A 48 -8.44 -10.95 2.67
N MET A 49 -8.80 -9.81 2.10
CA MET A 49 -7.90 -8.67 1.90
C MET A 49 -7.52 -7.99 3.22
N SER A 50 -8.28 -8.17 4.29
CA SER A 50 -7.93 -7.64 5.62
C SER A 50 -6.56 -8.11 6.13
N ILE A 51 -6.06 -9.25 5.65
CA ILE A 51 -4.71 -9.73 5.96
C ILE A 51 -3.62 -8.72 5.54
N LEU A 52 -3.85 -7.96 4.46
CA LEU A 52 -2.92 -6.92 4.00
C LEU A 52 -2.73 -5.83 5.06
N ILE A 53 -3.76 -5.54 5.87
CA ILE A 53 -3.66 -4.57 6.96
C ILE A 53 -2.70 -5.08 8.04
N PHE A 54 -2.81 -6.35 8.43
CA PHE A 54 -1.91 -6.97 9.40
C PHE A 54 -0.47 -7.03 8.89
N ILE A 55 -0.29 -7.39 7.62
CA ILE A 55 1.03 -7.39 6.98
C ILE A 55 1.62 -5.97 6.99
N TYR A 56 0.81 -4.96 6.67
CA TYR A 56 1.25 -3.57 6.69
C TYR A 56 1.57 -3.05 8.10
N ILE A 57 0.85 -3.52 9.12
CA ILE A 57 1.15 -3.24 10.52
C ILE A 57 2.55 -3.76 10.86
N LEU A 58 2.80 -5.05 10.59
CA LEU A 58 4.08 -5.70 10.88
C LEU A 58 5.23 -5.09 10.10
N ASN A 59 4.99 -4.74 8.83
CA ASN A 59 5.92 -4.03 7.97
C ASN A 59 6.46 -2.74 8.63
N TYR A 60 5.57 -1.90 9.18
CA TYR A 60 5.98 -0.68 9.86
C TYR A 60 6.57 -0.91 11.25
N ILE A 61 6.20 -1.99 11.94
CA ILE A 61 6.83 -2.39 13.20
C ILE A 61 8.30 -2.70 12.90
N ASP A 62 8.57 -3.64 11.98
CA ASP A 62 9.93 -4.05 11.57
C ASP A 62 10.81 -2.86 11.15
N ARG A 63 10.24 -1.90 10.41
CA ARG A 63 10.95 -0.68 9.98
C ARG A 63 11.38 0.17 11.16
N ASN A 64 10.48 0.39 12.13
CA ASN A 64 10.69 1.22 13.30
C ASN A 64 11.56 0.56 14.40
N ASN A 65 11.86 -0.74 14.28
CA ASN A 65 12.60 -1.48 15.30
C ASN A 65 13.97 -0.93 15.66
N ALA A 66 14.78 -0.49 14.69
CA ALA A 66 16.07 0.10 15.04
C ALA A 66 15.93 1.41 15.83
N ALA A 67 14.88 2.19 15.59
CA ALA A 67 14.61 3.40 16.36
C ALA A 67 14.25 3.06 17.81
N ALA A 68 13.44 2.02 18.03
CA ALA A 68 13.12 1.53 19.37
C ALA A 68 14.33 0.89 20.07
N ALA A 69 15.09 0.04 19.35
CA ALA A 69 16.29 -0.63 19.83
C ALA A 69 17.37 0.35 20.34
N ARG A 70 17.45 1.54 19.73
CA ARG A 70 18.34 2.63 20.18
C ARG A 70 18.21 2.93 21.67
N LEU A 71 17.00 2.82 22.23
CA LEU A 71 16.72 3.15 23.64
C LEU A 71 17.38 2.18 24.64
N ARG A 72 17.71 0.95 24.24
CA ARG A 72 18.30 -0.09 25.10
C ARG A 72 19.66 -0.59 24.60
N GLY A 73 20.52 0.32 24.14
CA GLY A 73 21.94 0.02 23.95
C GLY A 73 22.34 -0.47 22.55
N PHE A 74 21.44 -0.46 21.56
CA PHE A 74 21.76 -0.80 20.17
C PHE A 74 22.97 -0.03 19.61
N GLU A 75 23.04 1.29 19.86
CA GLU A 75 24.20 2.10 19.43
C GLU A 75 25.49 1.72 20.16
N LYS A 76 25.40 1.34 21.44
CA LYS A 76 26.57 0.99 22.26
C LYS A 76 27.13 -0.38 21.88
N ASP A 77 26.27 -1.37 21.73
CA ASP A 77 26.65 -2.75 21.44
C ASP A 77 27.26 -2.92 20.05
N LEU A 78 26.84 -2.11 19.07
CA LEU A 78 27.36 -2.11 17.70
C LEU A 78 28.51 -1.12 17.48
N GLY A 79 28.89 -0.33 18.51
CA GLY A 79 29.93 0.68 18.41
C GLY A 79 29.62 1.81 17.43
N LEU A 80 28.35 2.23 17.32
CA LEU A 80 27.92 3.22 16.34
C LEU A 80 28.35 4.64 16.73
N THR A 81 28.89 5.37 15.76
CA THR A 81 29.10 6.82 15.86
C THR A 81 27.80 7.59 15.66
N ARG A 82 27.75 8.86 16.12
CA ARG A 82 26.54 9.71 16.04
C ARG A 82 25.96 9.83 14.63
N GLN A 83 26.80 9.72 13.59
CA GLN A 83 26.37 9.88 12.19
C GLN A 83 25.98 8.55 11.53
N GLN A 84 26.51 7.42 12.02
CA GLN A 84 26.23 6.10 11.48
C GLN A 84 24.81 5.62 11.76
N PHE A 85 24.21 6.00 12.90
CA PHE A 85 22.83 5.60 13.21
C PHE A 85 21.80 6.20 12.23
N PRO A 86 21.81 7.51 11.92
CA PRO A 86 20.98 8.05 10.84
C PRO A 86 21.23 7.40 9.48
N THR A 87 22.49 7.10 9.12
CA THR A 87 22.83 6.37 7.89
C THR A 87 22.22 4.97 7.86
N LEU A 88 22.19 4.28 8.99
CA LEU A 88 21.56 2.97 9.14
C LEU A 88 20.03 3.02 8.94
N LEU A 89 19.39 4.13 9.32
CA LEU A 89 17.97 4.33 9.06
C LEU A 89 17.71 4.68 7.59
N SER A 90 18.57 5.49 6.97
CA SER A 90 18.36 5.95 5.58
C SER A 90 18.66 4.89 4.53
N ILE A 91 19.61 3.98 4.78
CA ILE A 91 20.01 2.95 3.80
C ILE A 91 18.86 2.01 3.40
N LEU A 92 17.89 1.80 4.30
CA LEU A 92 16.68 1.03 4.02
C LEU A 92 15.92 1.62 2.82
N TYR A 93 15.77 2.94 2.77
CA TYR A 93 15.07 3.62 1.68
C TYR A 93 15.82 3.54 0.35
N VAL A 94 17.16 3.41 0.38
CA VAL A 94 17.95 3.20 -0.85
C VAL A 94 17.60 1.85 -1.47
N GLY A 95 17.59 0.77 -0.67
CA GLY A 95 17.14 -0.54 -1.13
C GLY A 95 15.69 -0.51 -1.61
N TYR A 96 14.84 0.22 -0.88
CA TYR A 96 13.41 0.35 -1.20
C TYR A 96 13.18 0.99 -2.58
N ILE A 97 13.82 2.13 -2.87
CA ILE A 97 13.68 2.84 -4.14
C ILE A 97 14.12 1.96 -5.32
N LEU A 98 15.22 1.23 -5.16
CA LEU A 98 15.77 0.38 -6.22
C LEU A 98 14.81 -0.76 -6.62
N MET A 99 14.13 -1.37 -5.66
CA MET A 99 13.33 -2.57 -5.89
C MET A 99 11.83 -2.28 -6.05
N GLN A 100 11.35 -1.07 -5.74
CA GLN A 100 9.91 -0.74 -5.81
C GLN A 100 9.33 -0.88 -7.23
N ILE A 101 10.07 -0.43 -8.26
CA ILE A 101 9.63 -0.55 -9.66
C ILE A 101 9.82 -2.00 -10.17
N PRO A 102 11.03 -2.60 -10.09
CA PRO A 102 11.23 -3.97 -10.57
C PRO A 102 10.32 -4.98 -9.91
N SER A 103 10.11 -4.88 -8.59
CA SER A 103 9.24 -5.81 -7.87
C SER A 103 7.79 -5.77 -8.36
N ASN A 104 7.28 -4.63 -8.77
CA ASN A 104 5.90 -4.54 -9.23
C ASN A 104 5.75 -5.18 -10.63
N ILE A 105 6.78 -5.04 -11.48
CA ILE A 105 6.87 -5.75 -12.76
C ILE A 105 6.93 -7.27 -12.51
N PHE A 106 7.75 -7.72 -11.55
CA PHE A 106 7.83 -9.14 -11.18
C PHE A 106 6.51 -9.68 -10.65
N LEU A 107 5.80 -8.93 -9.81
CA LEU A 107 4.48 -9.33 -9.31
C LEU A 107 3.48 -9.53 -10.45
N ASN A 108 3.47 -8.63 -11.44
CA ASN A 108 2.61 -8.76 -12.61
C ASN A 108 3.00 -9.98 -13.46
N TYR A 109 4.30 -10.19 -13.68
CA TYR A 109 4.81 -11.35 -14.42
C TYR A 109 4.50 -12.70 -13.76
N ILE A 110 4.63 -12.80 -12.44
CA ILE A 110 4.40 -14.05 -11.69
C ILE A 110 2.90 -14.40 -11.65
N GLY A 111 2.00 -13.41 -11.72
CA GLY A 111 0.55 -13.65 -11.79
C GLY A 111 -0.06 -14.27 -10.52
N LYS A 112 0.72 -14.41 -9.44
CA LYS A 112 0.31 -15.04 -8.17
C LYS A 112 0.71 -14.20 -6.95
N PRO A 113 -0.08 -13.17 -6.62
CA PRO A 113 0.13 -12.34 -5.43
C PRO A 113 0.13 -13.13 -4.12
N SER A 114 -0.67 -14.21 -4.03
CA SER A 114 -0.78 -15.08 -2.84
C SER A 114 0.54 -15.73 -2.44
N LEU A 115 1.43 -15.96 -3.40
CA LEU A 115 2.75 -16.54 -3.15
C LEU A 115 3.81 -15.45 -3.06
N TYR A 116 3.79 -14.48 -3.98
CA TYR A 116 4.85 -13.49 -4.08
C TYR A 116 4.93 -12.59 -2.83
N LEU A 117 3.82 -11.97 -2.41
CA LEU A 117 3.84 -11.03 -1.29
C LEU A 117 4.22 -11.72 0.04
N PRO A 118 3.67 -12.91 0.37
CA PRO A 118 4.05 -13.60 1.60
C PRO A 118 5.45 -14.21 1.56
N VAL A 119 5.98 -14.62 0.40
CA VAL A 119 7.38 -15.07 0.28
C VAL A 119 8.34 -13.90 0.51
N CYS A 120 8.06 -12.72 -0.05
CA CYS A 120 8.80 -11.50 0.31
C CYS A 120 8.70 -11.21 1.82
N MET A 121 7.52 -11.43 2.42
CA MET A 121 7.32 -11.30 3.86
C MET A 121 8.15 -12.27 4.70
N LEU A 122 8.24 -13.54 4.29
CA LEU A 122 9.10 -14.52 4.94
C LEU A 122 10.57 -14.12 4.89
N ILE A 123 11.03 -13.66 3.71
CA ILE A 123 12.42 -13.24 3.52
C ILE A 123 12.72 -11.99 4.34
N TRP A 124 11.84 -10.97 4.35
CA TRP A 124 12.08 -9.78 5.15
C TRP A 124 12.06 -10.09 6.65
N GLY A 125 11.17 -10.98 7.11
CA GLY A 125 11.11 -11.40 8.51
C GLY A 125 12.38 -12.12 8.94
N MET A 126 12.90 -12.98 8.06
CA MET A 126 14.21 -13.62 8.26
C MET A 126 15.35 -12.60 8.34
N ILE A 127 15.40 -11.60 7.47
CA ILE A 127 16.41 -10.54 7.52
C ILE A 127 16.28 -9.70 8.80
N SER A 128 15.05 -9.45 9.28
CA SER A 128 14.79 -8.79 10.57
C SER A 128 15.44 -9.57 11.72
N VAL A 129 15.24 -10.90 11.78
CA VAL A 129 15.92 -11.77 12.76
C VAL A 129 17.44 -11.74 12.61
N LEU A 130 17.97 -11.79 11.38
CA LEU A 130 19.41 -11.70 11.11
C LEU A 130 20.02 -10.38 11.61
N THR A 131 19.24 -9.29 11.60
CA THR A 131 19.66 -7.99 12.15
C THR A 131 20.01 -8.11 13.64
N GLY A 132 19.24 -8.88 14.40
CA GLY A 132 19.48 -9.16 15.83
C GLY A 132 20.77 -9.95 16.11
N ILE A 133 21.31 -10.66 15.12
CA ILE A 133 22.55 -11.44 15.26
C ILE A 133 23.79 -10.56 15.03
N THR A 134 23.65 -9.43 14.34
CA THR A 134 24.80 -8.61 13.93
C THR A 134 25.60 -8.03 15.12
N HIS A 135 26.90 -7.82 14.89
CA HIS A 135 27.86 -7.35 15.92
C HIS A 135 28.62 -6.08 15.51
N ASN A 136 28.44 -5.60 14.28
CA ASN A 136 29.15 -4.44 13.76
C ASN A 136 28.24 -3.58 12.88
N PHE A 137 28.68 -2.34 12.64
CA PHE A 137 27.97 -1.40 11.77
C PHE A 137 27.71 -1.96 10.37
N ILE A 138 28.68 -2.63 9.75
CA ILE A 138 28.58 -3.12 8.37
C ILE A 138 27.48 -4.19 8.25
N GLY A 139 27.41 -5.13 9.20
CA GLY A 139 26.38 -6.16 9.24
C GLY A 139 24.99 -5.57 9.44
N ALA A 140 24.86 -4.61 10.36
CA ALA A 140 23.61 -3.88 10.54
C ALA A 140 23.22 -3.10 9.28
N LEU A 141 24.19 -2.49 8.59
CA LEU A 141 23.98 -1.72 7.35
C LEU A 141 23.49 -2.62 6.21
N LEU A 142 24.14 -3.78 6.00
CA LEU A 142 23.78 -4.72 4.95
C LEU A 142 22.41 -5.34 5.19
N THR A 143 22.15 -5.82 6.41
CA THR A 143 20.83 -6.37 6.77
C THR A 143 19.73 -5.34 6.55
N ARG A 144 19.96 -4.07 6.92
CA ARG A 144 19.02 -2.96 6.66
C ARG A 144 18.81 -2.64 5.18
N PHE A 145 19.87 -2.67 4.37
CA PHE A 145 19.76 -2.48 2.93
C PHE A 145 18.92 -3.58 2.28
N PHE A 146 19.23 -4.85 2.56
CA PHE A 146 18.48 -5.99 2.01
C PHE A 146 17.07 -6.08 2.55
N LEU A 147 16.83 -5.67 3.79
CA LEU A 147 15.48 -5.54 4.34
C LEU A 147 14.67 -4.57 3.48
N GLY A 148 15.18 -3.35 3.23
CA GLY A 148 14.52 -2.38 2.37
C GLY A 148 14.33 -2.86 0.92
N PHE A 149 15.31 -3.59 0.38
CA PHE A 149 15.23 -4.20 -0.95
C PHE A 149 14.05 -5.17 -1.08
N VAL A 150 13.85 -6.06 -0.10
CA VAL A 150 12.76 -7.05 -0.14
C VAL A 150 11.42 -6.43 0.23
N GLU A 151 11.42 -5.50 1.17
CA GLU A 151 10.24 -4.83 1.70
C GLU A 151 9.53 -3.95 0.65
N ALA A 152 10.28 -3.45 -0.35
CA ALA A 152 9.79 -2.63 -1.45
C ALA A 152 8.61 -3.23 -2.22
N ALA A 153 8.51 -4.56 -2.21
CA ALA A 153 7.50 -5.32 -2.93
C ALA A 153 6.08 -5.13 -2.38
N PHE A 154 5.96 -4.94 -1.06
CA PHE A 154 4.68 -5.13 -0.38
C PHE A 154 3.68 -4.04 -0.72
N PHE A 155 4.01 -2.78 -0.44
CA PHE A 155 3.07 -1.67 -0.55
C PHE A 155 2.53 -1.45 -1.98
N PRO A 156 3.38 -1.30 -3.03
CA PRO A 156 2.87 -1.18 -4.40
C PRO A 156 2.13 -2.44 -4.84
N GLY A 157 2.58 -3.63 -4.40
CA GLY A 157 1.93 -4.89 -4.74
C GLY A 157 0.55 -5.06 -4.11
N ALA A 158 0.38 -4.61 -2.86
CA ALA A 158 -0.91 -4.59 -2.18
C ALA A 158 -1.89 -3.62 -2.86
N LEU A 159 -1.44 -2.42 -3.23
CA LEU A 159 -2.28 -1.48 -3.98
C LEU A 159 -2.67 -2.01 -5.36
N PHE A 160 -1.74 -2.67 -6.05
CA PHE A 160 -2.00 -3.30 -7.34
C PHE A 160 -3.01 -4.46 -7.23
N LEU A 161 -2.90 -5.27 -6.17
CA LEU A 161 -3.87 -6.32 -5.90
C LEU A 161 -5.26 -5.73 -5.62
N LEU A 162 -5.35 -4.67 -4.82
CA LEU A 162 -6.63 -3.99 -4.56
C LEU A 162 -7.23 -3.40 -5.84
N SER A 163 -6.43 -2.78 -6.71
CA SER A 163 -6.95 -2.18 -7.95
C SER A 163 -7.50 -3.20 -8.95
N LYS A 164 -7.05 -4.46 -8.89
CA LYS A 164 -7.58 -5.56 -9.73
C LYS A 164 -8.88 -6.17 -9.20
N TRP A 165 -9.24 -5.95 -7.93
CA TRP A 165 -10.42 -6.55 -7.30
C TRP A 165 -11.55 -5.54 -7.00
N TYR A 166 -11.23 -4.25 -6.87
CA TYR A 166 -12.18 -3.22 -6.46
C TYR A 166 -12.35 -2.14 -7.52
N LYS A 167 -13.58 -1.64 -7.64
CA LYS A 167 -13.93 -0.51 -8.52
C LYS A 167 -13.29 0.79 -8.06
N ARG A 168 -13.15 1.78 -8.96
CA ARG A 168 -12.55 3.09 -8.67
C ARG A 168 -13.18 3.80 -7.46
N ASP A 169 -14.48 3.64 -7.26
CA ASP A 169 -15.21 4.25 -6.15
C ASP A 169 -15.13 3.48 -4.83
N GLU A 170 -14.75 2.21 -4.90
CA GLU A 170 -14.56 1.31 -3.77
C GLU A 170 -13.10 1.30 -3.28
N LEU A 171 -12.15 1.56 -4.19
CA LEU A 171 -10.71 1.47 -3.98
C LEU A 171 -10.21 2.52 -2.98
N GLY A 172 -10.74 3.75 -3.02
CA GLY A 172 -10.30 4.84 -2.15
C GLY A 172 -10.48 4.51 -0.65
N LEU A 173 -11.65 4.02 -0.26
CA LEU A 173 -11.94 3.64 1.13
C LEU A 173 -11.02 2.51 1.60
N ARG A 174 -10.81 1.49 0.77
CA ARG A 174 -10.01 0.30 1.12
C ARG A 174 -8.53 0.61 1.18
N THR A 175 -8.05 1.50 0.32
CA THR A 175 -6.71 2.07 0.40
C THR A 175 -6.55 2.87 1.70
N ALA A 176 -7.53 3.68 2.09
CA ALA A 176 -7.50 4.40 3.36
C ALA A 176 -7.46 3.44 4.58
N ILE A 177 -8.25 2.37 4.56
CA ILE A 177 -8.22 1.33 5.61
C ILE A 177 -6.85 0.65 5.67
N LEU A 178 -6.24 0.32 4.52
CA LEU A 178 -4.87 -0.20 4.47
C LEU A 178 -3.90 0.79 5.12
N TYR A 179 -3.98 2.08 4.77
CA TYR A 179 -3.17 3.13 5.37
C TYR A 179 -3.35 3.26 6.88
N CYS A 180 -4.55 3.02 7.42
CA CYS A 180 -4.78 3.00 8.87
C CYS A 180 -3.88 1.97 9.60
N GLY A 181 -3.45 0.91 8.91
CA GLY A 181 -2.48 -0.04 9.45
C GLY A 181 -1.15 0.62 9.87
N ASN A 182 -0.71 1.68 9.19
CA ASN A 182 0.47 2.44 9.61
C ASN A 182 0.28 3.10 10.99
N LEU A 183 -0.89 3.69 11.24
CA LEU A 183 -1.17 4.35 12.51
C LEU A 183 -1.26 3.32 13.64
N SER A 184 -1.96 2.20 13.38
CA SER A 184 -2.04 1.09 14.34
C SER A 184 -0.65 0.53 14.65
N SER A 185 0.22 0.40 13.64
CA SER A 185 1.61 -0.03 13.82
C SER A 185 2.39 0.85 14.77
N ASN A 186 2.31 2.17 14.63
CA ASN A 186 3.02 3.09 15.53
C ASN A 186 2.54 2.98 16.99
N ALA A 187 1.22 2.78 17.19
CA ALA A 187 0.64 2.63 18.53
C ALA A 187 1.00 1.28 19.17
N PHE A 188 0.77 0.16 18.48
CA PHE A 188 1.01 -1.18 19.01
C PHE A 188 2.48 -1.58 18.99
N GLY A 189 3.23 -1.19 17.95
CA GLY A 189 4.66 -1.47 17.83
C GLY A 189 5.49 -0.83 18.92
N SER A 190 5.20 0.42 19.28
CA SER A 190 5.89 1.09 20.40
C SER A 190 5.61 0.40 21.74
N LEU A 191 4.39 -0.09 21.95
CA LEU A 191 4.00 -0.82 23.16
C LEU A 191 4.64 -2.20 23.23
N LEU A 192 4.63 -2.94 22.11
CA LEU A 192 5.29 -4.24 21.95
C LEU A 192 6.79 -4.11 22.23
N ALA A 193 7.43 -3.12 21.60
CA ALA A 193 8.84 -2.85 21.80
C ALA A 193 9.14 -2.48 23.26
N ALA A 194 8.34 -1.63 23.90
CA ALA A 194 8.51 -1.30 25.31
C ALA A 194 8.44 -2.54 26.22
N GLY A 195 7.46 -3.43 26.01
CA GLY A 195 7.30 -4.66 26.78
C GLY A 195 8.47 -5.63 26.60
N ILE A 196 8.94 -5.82 25.37
CA ILE A 196 10.10 -6.69 25.08
C ILE A 196 11.38 -6.10 25.67
N LEU A 197 11.58 -4.80 25.44
CA LEU A 197 12.80 -4.09 25.87
C LEU A 197 12.95 -3.99 27.38
N ASP A 198 11.86 -3.99 28.15
CA ASP A 198 11.89 -3.97 29.61
C ASP A 198 12.02 -5.37 30.22
N GLY A 199 11.41 -6.40 29.62
CA GLY A 199 11.34 -7.75 30.18
C GLY A 199 12.40 -8.76 29.72
N MET A 200 13.22 -8.42 28.72
CA MET A 200 14.12 -9.39 28.05
C MET A 200 15.62 -9.11 28.19
N GLN A 201 16.03 -8.10 28.96
CA GLN A 201 17.44 -7.80 29.15
C GLN A 201 18.17 -8.97 29.86
N GLY A 202 19.24 -9.49 29.23
CA GLY A 202 20.07 -10.55 29.81
C GLY A 202 19.48 -11.96 29.74
N LYS A 203 18.25 -12.12 29.22
CA LYS A 203 17.67 -13.46 29.02
C LYS A 203 18.43 -14.21 27.93
N LEU A 204 18.83 -15.45 28.23
CA LEU A 204 19.71 -16.29 27.41
C LEU A 204 21.04 -15.61 27.02
N GLY A 205 21.52 -14.66 27.84
CA GLY A 205 22.79 -13.97 27.59
C GLY A 205 22.73 -12.90 26.49
N HIS A 206 21.54 -12.54 25.99
CA HIS A 206 21.37 -11.54 24.95
C HIS A 206 20.83 -10.21 25.48
N ALA A 207 21.22 -9.11 24.83
CA ALA A 207 20.65 -7.79 25.08
C ALA A 207 19.19 -7.73 24.62
N ALA A 208 18.38 -6.91 25.29
CA ALA A 208 16.94 -6.82 25.03
C ALA A 208 16.62 -6.39 23.59
N TRP A 209 17.47 -5.57 22.97
CA TRP A 209 17.27 -5.14 21.58
C TRP A 209 17.41 -6.30 20.58
N ARG A 210 18.20 -7.35 20.89
CA ARG A 210 18.30 -8.53 20.01
C ARG A 210 16.99 -9.33 20.05
N TRP A 211 16.43 -9.48 21.25
CA TRP A 211 15.12 -10.11 21.45
C TRP A 211 13.99 -9.40 20.72
N LEU A 212 14.07 -8.07 20.61
CA LEU A 212 13.14 -7.28 19.79
C LEU A 212 13.11 -7.80 18.34
N PHE A 213 14.28 -7.89 17.69
CA PHE A 213 14.39 -8.39 16.32
C PHE A 213 14.00 -9.87 16.18
N TYR A 214 14.32 -10.71 17.17
CA TYR A 214 14.00 -12.13 17.12
C TYR A 214 12.49 -12.39 17.23
N ILE A 215 11.83 -11.76 18.21
CA ILE A 215 10.41 -11.99 18.47
C ILE A 215 9.57 -11.41 17.34
N GLU A 216 9.88 -10.18 16.91
CA GLU A 216 9.08 -9.50 15.89
C GLU A 216 9.32 -10.09 14.50
N GLY A 217 10.57 -10.41 14.15
CA GLY A 217 10.86 -11.12 12.91
C GLY A 217 10.22 -12.51 12.84
N ALA A 218 10.18 -13.25 13.96
CA ALA A 218 9.50 -14.54 14.03
C ALA A 218 7.97 -14.40 13.92
N LEU A 219 7.38 -13.39 14.57
CA LEU A 219 5.95 -13.07 14.44
C LEU A 219 5.60 -12.76 12.97
N THR A 220 6.41 -11.93 12.33
CA THR A 220 6.29 -11.60 10.91
C THR A 220 6.34 -12.86 10.03
N MET A 221 7.30 -13.75 10.25
CA MET A 221 7.37 -15.01 9.51
C MET A 221 6.13 -15.89 9.73
N GLY A 222 5.64 -15.98 10.97
CA GLY A 222 4.42 -16.74 11.28
C GLY A 222 3.19 -16.22 10.53
N VAL A 223 3.00 -14.89 10.53
CA VAL A 223 1.90 -14.25 9.77
C VAL A 223 2.09 -14.42 8.27
N ALA A 224 3.32 -14.43 7.77
CA ALA A 224 3.62 -14.68 6.36
C ALA A 224 3.14 -16.07 5.91
N VAL A 225 3.40 -17.11 6.71
CA VAL A 225 2.92 -18.47 6.41
C VAL A 225 1.39 -18.50 6.34
N LEU A 226 0.71 -17.82 7.26
CA LEU A 226 -0.75 -17.72 7.24
C LEU A 226 -1.26 -16.94 6.02
N ALA A 227 -0.53 -15.88 5.62
CA ALA A 227 -0.90 -15.05 4.49
C ALA A 227 -0.89 -15.83 3.16
N ILE A 228 -0.02 -16.83 3.00
CA ILE A 228 0.00 -17.71 1.80
C ILE A 228 -1.36 -18.36 1.56
N PHE A 229 -2.08 -18.74 2.62
CA PHE A 229 -3.37 -19.44 2.51
C PHE A 229 -4.58 -18.50 2.45
N ILE A 230 -4.45 -17.28 2.99
CA ILE A 230 -5.56 -16.34 3.12
C ILE A 230 -5.64 -15.40 1.90
N LEU A 231 -4.49 -14.95 1.41
CA LEU A 231 -4.38 -13.90 0.41
C LEU A 231 -4.89 -14.39 -0.96
N PRO A 232 -5.83 -13.68 -1.60
CA PRO A 232 -6.40 -14.12 -2.86
C PRO A 232 -5.45 -13.84 -4.03
N ASP A 233 -5.41 -14.76 -4.99
CA ASP A 233 -4.77 -14.53 -6.29
C ASP A 233 -5.59 -13.55 -7.17
N PHE A 234 -5.10 -13.24 -8.37
CA PHE A 234 -5.85 -12.43 -9.33
C PHE A 234 -7.19 -13.08 -9.71
N PRO A 235 -8.17 -12.29 -10.19
CA PRO A 235 -9.47 -12.83 -10.60
C PRO A 235 -9.37 -13.98 -11.60
N SER A 236 -8.42 -13.93 -12.53
CA SER A 236 -8.17 -14.97 -13.54
C SER A 236 -7.65 -16.28 -12.94
N THR A 237 -6.81 -16.22 -11.91
CA THR A 237 -6.08 -17.36 -11.33
C THR A 237 -6.70 -17.91 -10.04
N THR A 238 -7.70 -17.24 -9.47
CA THR A 238 -8.36 -17.65 -8.22
C THR A 238 -9.18 -18.95 -8.38
N SER A 239 -9.06 -19.87 -7.41
CA SER A 239 -9.75 -21.16 -7.38
C SER A 239 -10.86 -21.28 -6.30
N TRP A 240 -11.01 -20.29 -5.43
CA TRP A 240 -11.89 -20.35 -4.25
C TRP A 240 -13.27 -19.72 -4.44
N LEU A 241 -13.50 -19.02 -5.56
CA LEU A 241 -14.80 -18.43 -5.92
C LEU A 241 -15.63 -19.43 -6.72
N SER A 242 -16.96 -19.37 -6.56
CA SER A 242 -17.85 -20.11 -7.45
C SER A 242 -17.75 -19.55 -8.89
N PRO A 243 -18.07 -20.35 -9.92
CA PRO A 243 -18.07 -19.86 -11.30
C PRO A 243 -18.92 -18.61 -11.51
N GLU A 244 -20.07 -18.54 -10.84
CA GLU A 244 -20.99 -17.39 -10.85
C GLU A 244 -20.36 -16.16 -10.18
N GLU A 245 -19.71 -16.33 -9.01
CA GLU A 245 -19.04 -15.23 -8.30
C GLU A 245 -17.82 -14.71 -9.08
N LYS A 246 -17.07 -15.61 -9.73
CA LYS A 246 -15.94 -15.26 -10.59
C LYS A 246 -16.40 -14.44 -11.79
N ARG A 247 -17.47 -14.89 -12.46
CA ARG A 247 -18.07 -14.18 -13.59
C ARG A 247 -18.57 -12.81 -13.19
N LEU A 248 -19.24 -12.69 -12.04
CA LEU A 248 -19.68 -11.41 -11.49
C LEU A 248 -18.50 -10.46 -11.20
N ALA A 249 -17.39 -10.98 -10.68
CA ALA A 249 -16.19 -10.18 -10.44
C ALA A 249 -15.58 -9.64 -11.75
N GLU A 250 -15.45 -10.48 -12.77
CA GLU A 250 -14.92 -10.10 -14.08
C GLU A 250 -15.81 -9.05 -14.76
N VAL A 251 -17.12 -9.26 -14.79
CA VAL A 251 -18.08 -8.32 -15.40
C VAL A 251 -18.06 -6.97 -14.69
N ARG A 252 -18.01 -6.96 -13.34
CA ARG A 252 -17.91 -5.71 -12.57
C ARG A 252 -16.68 -4.89 -12.92
N MET A 253 -15.53 -5.54 -13.10
CA MET A 253 -14.29 -4.84 -13.45
C MET A 253 -14.32 -4.36 -14.90
N ALA A 254 -14.86 -5.16 -15.82
CA ALA A 254 -15.02 -4.76 -17.22
C ALA A 254 -15.93 -3.54 -17.40
N GLU A 255 -17.02 -3.47 -16.64
CA GLU A 255 -17.93 -2.32 -16.61
C GLU A 255 -17.26 -1.03 -16.10
N ASP A 256 -16.37 -1.13 -15.11
CA ASP A 256 -15.70 0.04 -14.51
C ASP A 256 -14.60 0.63 -15.42
N VAL A 257 -13.99 -0.21 -16.26
CA VAL A 257 -12.98 0.21 -17.24
C VAL A 257 -13.62 0.71 -18.55
N GLY A 258 -14.91 0.43 -18.79
CA GLY A 258 -15.64 0.91 -19.97
C GLY A 258 -15.72 -0.10 -21.12
N GLY A 259 -15.64 -1.40 -20.84
CA GLY A 259 -15.85 -2.47 -21.83
C GLY A 259 -14.56 -3.07 -22.41
N GLU A 260 -13.41 -2.43 -22.23
CA GLU A 260 -12.12 -3.07 -22.46
C GLU A 260 -11.72 -3.84 -21.20
N VAL A 261 -12.01 -5.14 -21.18
CA VAL A 261 -11.22 -6.05 -20.37
C VAL A 261 -9.79 -5.84 -20.85
N ASP A 262 -8.90 -5.38 -19.97
CA ASP A 262 -7.44 -5.55 -20.11
C ASP A 262 -7.20 -7.06 -20.28
N LYS A 263 -7.46 -7.58 -21.49
CA LYS A 263 -6.68 -8.67 -22.02
C LYS A 263 -5.33 -7.99 -22.13
N ASP A 264 -4.43 -8.25 -21.17
CA ASP A 264 -3.02 -7.99 -21.35
C ASP A 264 -2.72 -8.39 -22.79
N SER A 265 -2.57 -7.40 -23.66
CA SER A 265 -2.45 -7.61 -25.09
C SER A 265 -1.19 -8.42 -25.22
N SER A 266 -1.35 -9.71 -25.53
CA SER A 266 -0.26 -10.68 -25.65
C SER A 266 0.78 -10.31 -26.72
N GLU A 267 0.63 -9.16 -27.36
CA GLU A 267 1.51 -8.57 -28.37
C GLU A 267 2.41 -7.44 -27.82
N GLU A 268 2.08 -6.81 -26.70
CA GLU A 268 2.88 -5.72 -26.12
C GLU A 268 3.59 -6.22 -24.85
N GLY A 269 4.92 -6.37 -24.91
CA GLY A 269 5.70 -6.98 -23.83
C GLY A 269 5.50 -6.32 -22.46
N HIS A 270 5.75 -7.06 -21.37
CA HIS A 270 5.53 -6.62 -19.97
C HIS A 270 6.19 -5.27 -19.57
N LEU A 271 7.17 -4.80 -20.35
CA LEU A 271 7.85 -3.51 -20.16
C LEU A 271 7.21 -2.35 -20.92
N TYR A 272 6.25 -2.60 -21.81
CA TYR A 272 5.59 -1.58 -22.61
C TYR A 272 4.86 -0.55 -21.71
N GLY A 273 4.06 -1.03 -20.75
CA GLY A 273 3.40 -0.16 -19.77
C GLY A 273 4.39 0.65 -18.92
N PHE A 274 5.56 0.08 -18.62
CA PHE A 274 6.63 0.79 -17.92
C PHE A 274 7.19 1.95 -18.78
N PHE A 275 7.48 1.72 -20.06
CA PHE A 275 7.96 2.76 -20.95
C PHE A 275 6.89 3.83 -21.24
N LEU A 276 5.61 3.46 -21.26
CA LEU A 276 4.51 4.41 -21.38
C LEU A 276 4.45 5.35 -20.16
N ALA A 277 4.52 4.79 -18.95
CA ALA A 277 4.52 5.57 -17.71
C ALA A 277 5.75 6.50 -17.60
N MET A 278 6.93 6.04 -18.03
CA MET A 278 8.16 6.85 -18.04
C MET A 278 8.10 8.03 -19.01
N ARG A 279 7.33 7.91 -20.10
CA ARG A 279 7.19 8.97 -21.13
C ARG A 279 6.04 9.93 -20.82
N ASP A 280 5.13 9.58 -19.90
CA ASP A 280 4.03 10.45 -19.51
C ASP A 280 4.52 11.55 -18.55
N TRP A 281 4.42 12.81 -19.01
CA TRP A 281 4.81 13.98 -18.22
C TRP A 281 3.96 14.16 -16.94
N LYS A 282 2.72 13.66 -16.93
CA LYS A 282 1.84 13.73 -15.75
C LYS A 282 2.39 12.90 -14.59
N VAL A 283 3.01 11.76 -14.90
CA VAL A 283 3.64 10.89 -13.89
C VAL A 283 4.78 11.64 -13.19
N TRP A 284 5.63 12.32 -13.96
CA TRP A 284 6.73 13.12 -13.40
C TRP A 284 6.24 14.33 -12.60
N TRP A 285 5.21 15.03 -13.07
CA TRP A 285 4.60 16.13 -12.33
C TRP A 285 4.03 15.67 -10.98
N LEU A 286 3.29 14.55 -10.98
CA LEU A 286 2.77 13.95 -9.75
C LEU A 286 3.89 13.47 -8.82
N ALA A 287 4.96 12.88 -9.37
CA ALA A 287 6.12 12.45 -8.59
C ALA A 287 6.82 13.63 -7.89
N VAL A 288 7.02 14.75 -8.59
CA VAL A 288 7.60 15.97 -8.01
C VAL A 288 6.67 16.56 -6.94
N ALA A 289 5.37 16.65 -7.22
CA ALA A 289 4.39 17.15 -6.26
C ALA A 289 4.34 16.29 -4.97
N LEU A 290 4.30 14.97 -5.12
CA LEU A 290 4.29 14.01 -3.99
C LEU A 290 5.60 14.08 -3.19
N THR A 291 6.73 14.22 -3.88
CA THR A 291 8.03 14.42 -3.24
C THR A 291 8.03 15.70 -2.41
N GLY A 292 7.51 16.80 -2.95
CA GLY A 292 7.37 18.07 -2.23
C GLY A 292 6.51 17.95 -0.96
N ILE A 293 5.38 17.26 -1.04
CA ILE A 293 4.51 16.98 0.11
C ILE A 293 5.26 16.17 1.18
N THR A 294 5.99 15.12 0.76
CA THR A 294 6.72 14.23 1.68
C THR A 294 7.89 14.93 2.37
N ILE A 295 8.62 15.79 1.64
CA ILE A 295 9.65 16.66 2.23
C ILE A 295 9.00 17.61 3.25
N GLY A 296 7.85 18.19 2.92
CA GLY A 296 7.09 19.03 3.84
C GLY A 296 6.72 18.32 5.13
N LEU A 297 6.35 17.03 5.08
CA LEU A 297 6.03 16.21 6.25
C LEU A 297 7.25 15.77 7.07
N SER A 298 8.45 15.78 6.48
CA SER A 298 9.69 15.29 7.11
C SER A 298 10.11 16.12 8.34
N PHE A 299 9.54 17.32 8.53
CA PHE A 299 9.73 18.10 9.75
C PHE A 299 9.30 17.34 11.03
N ASN A 300 8.33 16.42 10.92
CA ASN A 300 7.85 15.63 12.07
C ASN A 300 8.92 14.70 12.64
N ALA A 301 9.92 14.28 11.85
CA ALA A 301 10.93 13.31 12.27
C ALA A 301 12.02 13.91 13.19
N TYR A 302 12.16 15.23 13.26
CA TYR A 302 13.30 15.91 13.90
C TYR A 302 13.02 16.55 15.26
N PHE A 303 11.88 16.28 15.92
CA PHE A 303 11.58 16.80 17.26
C PHE A 303 11.69 15.71 18.36
N PRO A 304 12.86 15.51 18.99
CA PRO A 304 13.10 14.36 19.86
C PRO A 304 12.71 14.60 21.34
N LYS A 305 12.07 15.73 21.71
CA LYS A 305 12.07 16.16 23.12
C LYS A 305 10.72 16.24 23.85
N ARG A 306 9.57 15.97 23.23
CA ARG A 306 8.27 15.99 23.95
C ARG A 306 7.31 14.93 23.42
N ALA A 307 7.35 13.73 24.02
CA ALA A 307 6.50 12.59 23.64
C ALA A 307 5.00 12.92 23.61
N VAL A 308 4.51 13.75 24.55
CA VAL A 308 3.10 14.16 24.61
C VAL A 308 2.71 15.10 23.46
N ALA A 309 3.57 16.07 23.13
CA ALA A 309 3.32 16.97 22.00
C ALA A 309 3.35 16.21 20.66
N LEU A 310 4.27 15.24 20.52
CA LEU A 310 4.35 14.39 19.34
C LEU A 310 3.10 13.51 19.19
N ALA A 311 2.62 12.91 20.27
CA ALA A 311 1.39 12.12 20.25
C ALA A 311 0.18 12.97 19.86
N PHE A 312 0.09 14.20 20.39
CA PHE A 312 -0.99 15.13 20.05
C PHE A 312 -0.91 15.61 18.59
N ILE A 313 0.29 15.97 18.11
CA ILE A 313 0.52 16.34 16.70
C ILE A 313 0.20 15.16 15.78
N ASN A 314 0.62 13.96 16.11
CA ASN A 314 0.32 12.77 15.31
C ASN A 314 -1.18 12.44 15.32
N ALA A 315 -1.88 12.57 16.44
CA ALA A 315 -3.32 12.34 16.49
C ALA A 315 -4.10 13.33 15.60
N PHE A 316 -3.75 14.61 15.66
CA PHE A 316 -4.45 15.66 14.90
C PHE A 316 -4.03 15.77 13.43
N SER A 317 -2.74 15.58 13.11
CA SER A 317 -2.26 15.64 11.73
C SER A 317 -2.90 14.56 10.85
N GLN A 318 -3.22 13.41 11.44
CA GLN A 318 -3.81 12.28 10.73
C GLN A 318 -5.31 12.44 10.43
N LEU A 319 -6.01 13.35 11.12
CA LEU A 319 -7.40 13.69 10.79
C LEU A 319 -7.51 14.29 9.38
N GLY A 320 -6.44 14.91 8.88
CA GLY A 320 -6.34 15.41 7.51
C GLY A 320 -6.55 14.31 6.46
N ASN A 321 -6.12 13.07 6.72
CA ASN A 321 -6.29 11.95 5.80
C ASN A 321 -7.77 11.53 5.68
N VAL A 322 -8.49 11.57 6.80
CA VAL A 322 -9.94 11.30 6.83
C VAL A 322 -10.69 12.42 6.11
N ALA A 323 -10.42 13.67 6.45
CA ALA A 323 -11.04 14.82 5.80
C ALA A 323 -10.78 14.84 4.29
N GLY A 324 -9.54 14.53 3.87
CA GLY A 324 -9.14 14.43 2.46
C GLY A 324 -10.02 13.48 1.65
N SER A 325 -10.44 12.35 2.23
CA SER A 325 -11.32 11.39 1.54
C SER A 325 -12.70 11.96 1.18
N TYR A 326 -13.18 12.97 1.92
CA TYR A 326 -14.47 13.62 1.67
C TYR A 326 -14.38 14.86 0.78
N VAL A 327 -13.15 15.33 0.48
CA VAL A 327 -12.91 16.53 -0.33
C VAL A 327 -13.05 16.24 -1.84
N TRP A 328 -13.19 14.97 -2.25
CA TRP A 328 -13.29 14.55 -3.66
C TRP A 328 -14.64 13.88 -3.98
N PRO A 329 -15.78 14.59 -3.88
CA PRO A 329 -17.08 13.99 -4.21
C PRO A 329 -17.22 13.79 -5.73
N LYS A 330 -17.85 12.67 -6.13
CA LYS A 330 -18.15 12.35 -7.55
C LYS A 330 -18.94 13.46 -8.27
N SER A 331 -19.73 14.25 -7.54
CA SER A 331 -20.51 15.37 -8.10
C SER A 331 -19.65 16.49 -8.69
N TRP A 332 -18.33 16.50 -8.42
CA TRP A 332 -17.41 17.52 -8.93
C TRP A 332 -16.52 17.01 -10.08
N GLU A 333 -16.82 15.82 -10.62
CA GLU A 333 -16.23 15.30 -11.85
C GLU A 333 -16.57 16.18 -13.07
N PRO A 334 -15.71 16.25 -14.10
CA PRO A 334 -14.42 15.55 -14.24
C PRO A 334 -13.21 16.36 -13.72
N THR A 335 -13.36 17.66 -13.44
CA THR A 335 -12.24 18.57 -13.21
C THR A 335 -11.88 18.75 -11.73
N TYR A 336 -12.79 18.44 -10.80
CA TYR A 336 -12.63 18.59 -9.34
C TYR A 336 -12.10 19.95 -8.87
N ARG A 337 -12.40 21.03 -9.61
CA ARG A 337 -11.84 22.37 -9.37
C ARG A 337 -12.07 22.87 -7.94
N LYS A 338 -13.22 22.56 -7.37
CA LYS A 338 -13.57 22.93 -5.98
C LYS A 338 -12.70 22.20 -4.96
N SER A 339 -12.38 20.91 -5.18
CA SER A 339 -11.43 20.15 -4.36
C SER A 339 -10.05 20.79 -4.38
N TYR A 340 -9.56 21.15 -5.57
CA TYR A 340 -8.27 21.82 -5.72
C TYR A 340 -8.22 23.18 -5.01
N VAL A 341 -9.31 23.97 -5.05
CA VAL A 341 -9.40 25.23 -4.30
C VAL A 341 -9.30 24.99 -2.80
N ILE A 342 -9.96 23.95 -2.27
CA ILE A 342 -9.85 23.56 -0.85
C ILE A 342 -8.39 23.20 -0.52
N CYS A 343 -7.73 22.39 -1.35
CA CYS A 343 -6.32 22.04 -1.15
C CYS A 343 -5.41 23.28 -1.14
N ILE A 344 -5.58 24.20 -2.09
CA ILE A 344 -4.80 25.45 -2.16
C ILE A 344 -5.03 26.29 -0.91
N ALA A 345 -6.28 26.43 -0.45
CA ALA A 345 -6.60 27.17 0.76
C ALA A 345 -5.95 26.54 2.01
N CYS A 346 -5.96 25.21 2.13
CA CYS A 346 -5.27 24.50 3.20
C CYS A 346 -3.75 24.72 3.17
N PHE A 347 -3.13 24.69 1.98
CA PHE A 347 -1.70 24.99 1.84
C PHE A 347 -1.37 26.44 2.21
N ALA A 348 -2.18 27.41 1.77
CA ALA A 348 -2.01 28.81 2.11
C ALA A 348 -2.11 29.04 3.64
N LEU A 349 -3.08 28.38 4.29
CA LEU A 349 -3.21 28.40 5.75
C LEU A 349 -1.98 27.79 6.43
N ALA A 350 -1.50 26.65 5.96
CA ALA A 350 -0.29 26.01 6.51
C ALA A 350 0.95 26.91 6.40
N ILE A 351 1.12 27.60 5.27
CA ILE A 351 2.21 28.58 5.07
C ILE A 351 2.05 29.74 6.07
N ALA A 352 0.84 30.31 6.19
CA ALA A 352 0.58 31.40 7.12
C ALA A 352 0.86 30.99 8.58
N MET A 353 0.43 29.79 8.99
CA MET A 353 0.72 29.24 10.32
C MET A 353 2.22 29.02 10.54
N ALA A 354 2.95 28.53 9.55
CA ALA A 354 4.40 28.34 9.64
C ALA A 354 5.14 29.68 9.79
N LEU A 355 4.72 30.70 9.04
CA LEU A 355 5.27 32.07 9.16
C LEU A 355 4.98 32.68 10.53
N PHE A 356 3.75 32.52 11.02
CA PHE A 356 3.37 32.96 12.36
C PHE A 356 4.21 32.26 13.44
N LEU A 357 4.34 30.93 13.36
CA LEU A 357 5.15 30.15 14.30
C LEU A 357 6.62 30.57 14.27
N ARG A 358 7.18 30.81 13.07
CA ARG A 358 8.53 31.34 12.91
C ARG A 358 8.69 32.69 13.61
N GLN A 359 7.73 33.60 13.44
CA GLN A 359 7.76 34.92 14.07
C GLN A 359 7.64 34.82 15.60
N HIS A 360 6.74 33.96 16.09
CA HIS A 360 6.55 33.71 17.51
C HIS A 360 7.82 33.13 18.17
N LEU A 361 8.45 32.12 17.56
CA LEU A 361 9.71 31.55 18.04
C LEU A 361 10.85 32.56 17.99
N ALA A 362 10.91 33.40 16.95
CA ALA A 362 11.90 34.49 16.86
C ALA A 362 11.72 35.55 17.96
N ASN A 363 10.49 35.77 18.43
CA ASN A 363 10.21 36.67 19.55
C ASN A 363 10.53 36.05 20.92
N LEU A 364 10.40 34.73 21.08
CA LEU A 364 10.74 34.01 22.32
C LEU A 364 12.24 33.74 22.52
N ASN A 365 13.01 33.73 21.42
CA ASN A 365 14.47 33.58 21.44
C ASN A 365 15.23 34.92 21.55
N LYS A 366 14.51 36.03 21.71
CA LYS A 366 15.06 37.32 22.17
C LYS A 366 14.94 37.37 23.67
#